data_AF-A0A6A6GDA5-F1
#
_entry.id   AF-A0A6A6GDA5-F1
#
_cell.length_a   1.000
_cell.length_b   1.000
_cell.length_c   1.000
_cell.angle_alpha   90.00
_cell.angle_beta   90.00
_cell.angle_gamma   90.00
#
_symmetry.space_group_name_H-M   'P 1'
#
loop_
_entity.id
_entity.type
_entity.pdbx_description
1 polymer ?
#
loop_
_entity_poly.entity_id
_entity_poly.type
_entity_poly.pdbx_seq_one_letter_code
_entity_poly.pdbx_strand_id
1 'polypeptide(L)' 'KAKAKRWLSPRVLADATIGLSDGLTVPFALTAGLSALGDTRVVIYGGFAELFAGAISMGVGGYLGARGE' A
#
# COMPACT_ATOMS: atom_id res chain seq x y z
N LYS A 1 -20.05 -31.28 10.32
CA LYS A 1 -19.79 -29.83 10.11
C LYS A 1 -18.81 -29.68 8.95
N ALA A 2 -19.27 -29.23 7.78
CA ALA A 2 -18.41 -29.06 6.60
C ALA A 2 -17.42 -27.91 6.85
N LYS A 3 -16.11 -28.20 6.90
CA LYS A 3 -15.07 -27.16 6.93
C LYS A 3 -15.12 -26.42 5.61
N ALA A 4 -15.51 -25.14 5.64
CA ALA A 4 -15.41 -24.26 4.48
C ALA A 4 -13.95 -24.22 4.03
N LYS A 5 -13.69 -24.62 2.77
CA LYS A 5 -12.39 -24.54 2.13
C LYS A 5 -12.03 -23.06 1.95
N ARG A 6 -11.23 -22.52 2.86
CA ARG A 6 -10.85 -21.10 2.84
C ARG A 6 -9.66 -20.93 1.88
N TRP A 7 -9.94 -20.44 0.68
CA TRP A 7 -8.99 -20.30 -0.43
C TRP A 7 -7.92 -19.20 -0.20
N LEU A 8 -8.12 -18.32 0.78
CA LEU A 8 -7.22 -17.24 1.17
C LEU A 8 -7.11 -17.18 2.69
N SER A 9 -5.89 -17.07 3.23
CA SER A 9 -5.70 -16.96 4.68
C SER A 9 -6.18 -15.59 5.17
N PRO A 10 -6.74 -15.49 6.41
CA PRO A 10 -7.13 -14.21 6.98
C PRO A 10 -5.99 -13.19 7.03
N ARG A 11 -4.76 -13.66 7.20
CA ARG A 11 -3.56 -12.79 7.24
C ARG A 11 -3.31 -12.13 5.89
N VAL A 12 -3.37 -12.90 4.79
CA VAL A 12 -3.25 -12.35 3.43
C VAL A 12 -4.35 -11.33 3.14
N LEU A 13 -5.58 -11.61 3.58
CA LEU A 13 -6.69 -10.68 3.40
C LEU A 13 -6.51 -9.38 4.19
N ALA A 14 -6.00 -9.47 5.43
CA ALA A 14 -5.70 -8.32 6.27
C ALA A 14 -4.55 -7.49 5.67
N ASP A 15 -3.43 -8.12 5.31
CA ASP A 15 -2.27 -7.45 4.72
C ASP A 15 -2.64 -6.76 3.39
N ALA A 16 -3.46 -7.41 2.55
CA ALA A 16 -3.98 -6.81 1.33
C ALA A 16 -4.88 -5.60 1.60
N THR A 17 -5.73 -5.66 2.63
CA THR A 17 -6.62 -4.55 2.99
C THR A 17 -5.84 -3.36 3.54
N ILE A 18 -4.83 -3.62 4.38
CA ILE A 18 -3.93 -2.59 4.92
C ILE A 18 -3.15 -1.92 3.79
N GLY A 19 -2.50 -2.71 2.93
CA GLY A 19 -1.74 -2.20 1.79
C GLY A 19 -2.60 -1.42 0.79
N LEU A 20 -3.82 -1.88 0.51
CA LEU A 20 -4.76 -1.16 -0.36
C LEU A 20 -5.21 0.16 0.26
N SER A 21 -5.51 0.16 1.56
CA SER A 21 -5.96 1.35 2.27
C SER A 21 -4.88 2.43 2.26
N ASP A 22 -3.63 2.05 2.55
CA ASP A 22 -2.51 2.98 2.57
C ASP A 22 -2.15 3.47 1.15
N GLY A 23 -2.10 2.54 0.18
CA GLY A 23 -1.83 2.83 -1.23
C GLY A 23 -2.90 3.68 -1.93
N LEU A 24 -4.08 3.85 -1.33
CA LEU A 24 -5.09 4.81 -1.78
C LEU A 24 -5.00 6.13 -1.02
N THR A 25 -4.92 6.09 0.31
CA THR A 25 -4.98 7.30 1.14
C THR A 25 -3.72 8.15 1.04
N VAL A 26 -2.53 7.55 1.11
CA VAL A 26 -1.26 8.31 1.14
C VAL A 26 -0.95 8.94 -0.23
N PRO A 27 -0.98 8.21 -1.36
CA PRO A 27 -0.80 8.83 -2.67
C PRO A 27 -1.87 9.87 -3.00
N PHE A 28 -3.12 9.67 -2.56
CA PHE A 28 -4.17 10.67 -2.74
C PHE A 28 -3.87 11.97 -1.99
N ALA A 29 -3.51 11.89 -0.70
CA ALA A 29 -3.16 13.06 0.10
C ALA A 29 -1.92 13.76 -0.46
N LEU A 30 -0.89 13.01 -0.87
CA LEU A 30 0.32 13.55 -1.47
C LEU A 30 0.04 14.27 -2.78
N THR A 31 -0.68 13.63 -3.71
CA THR A 31 -1.00 14.23 -5.02
C THR A 31 -1.89 15.46 -4.88
N ALA A 32 -2.85 15.44 -3.95
CA ALA A 32 -3.66 16.61 -3.62
C ALA A 32 -2.79 17.76 -3.08
N GLY A 33 -1.84 17.50 -2.19
CA GLY A 33 -0.91 18.51 -1.69
C GLY A 33 0.02 19.06 -2.77
N LEU A 34 0.61 18.18 -3.60
CA LEU A 34 1.48 18.57 -4.71
C LEU A 34 0.75 19.37 -5.80
N SER A 35 -0.57 19.20 -5.93
CA SER A 35 -1.36 19.95 -6.91
C SER A 35 -1.30 21.47 -6.72
N ALA A 36 -1.00 21.94 -5.50
CA ALA A 36 -0.80 23.35 -5.20
C ALA A 36 0.46 23.95 -5.87
N LEU A 37 1.41 23.13 -6.32
CA LEU A 37 2.64 23.58 -6.98
C LEU A 37 2.43 23.94 -8.47
N GLY A 38 1.27 23.61 -9.05
CA GLY A 38 0.94 23.98 -10.43
C GLY A 38 1.64 23.18 -11.53
N ASP A 39 2.53 22.25 -11.21
CA ASP A 39 3.17 21.34 -12.17
C ASP A 39 2.58 19.92 -12.09
N THR A 40 1.80 19.55 -13.10
CA THR A 40 1.18 18.23 -13.20
C THR A 40 2.19 17.09 -13.29
N ARG A 41 3.40 17.31 -13.84
CA ARG A 41 4.44 16.28 -13.91
C ARG A 41 4.93 15.92 -12.52
N VAL A 42 5.10 16.92 -11.65
CA VAL A 42 5.50 16.69 -10.26
C VAL A 42 4.43 15.89 -9.52
N VAL A 43 3.15 16.20 -9.71
CA VAL A 43 2.04 15.45 -9.10
C VAL A 43 2.06 13.98 -9.55
N ILE A 44 2.17 13.74 -10.86
CA ILE A 44 2.16 12.38 -11.43
C ILE A 44 3.38 11.59 -10.95
N TYR A 45 4.59 12.12 -11.17
CA TYR A 45 5.81 11.41 -10.80
C TYR A 45 5.96 11.24 -9.29
N GLY A 46 5.57 12.25 -8.50
CA GLY A 46 5.57 12.18 -7.05
C GLY A 46 4.59 11.14 -6.50
N GLY A 47 3.36 11.11 -7.03
CA GLY A 47 2.36 10.11 -6.64
C GLY A 47 2.77 8.68 -6.97
N PHE A 48 3.32 8.44 -8.17
CA PHE A 48 3.85 7.12 -8.52
C PHE A 48 5.08 6.75 -7.70
N ALA A 49 6.00 7.69 -7.47
CA ALA A 49 7.18 7.45 -6.66
C ALA A 49 6.80 6.98 -5.25
N GLU A 50 5.86 7.67 -4.60
CA GLU A 50 5.33 7.27 -3.29
C GLU A 50 4.66 5.90 -3.33
N LEU A 51 3.81 5.63 -4.33
CA LEU A 51 3.11 4.36 -4.44
C LEU A 51 4.10 3.18 -4.55
N PHE A 52 5.13 3.29 -5.39
CA PHE A 52 6.15 2.25 -5.53
C PHE A 52 7.04 2.14 -4.29
N ALA A 53 7.47 3.27 -3.72
CA ALA A 53 8.29 3.29 -2.52
C ALA A 53 7.55 2.67 -1.32
N GLY A 54 6.29 3.06 -1.11
CA GLY A 54 5.40 2.51 -0.08
C GLY A 54 5.16 1.02 -0.26
N ALA A 55 4.82 0.57 -1.47
CA ALA A 55 4.59 -0.85 -1.75
C ALA A 55 5.83 -1.72 -1.45
N ILE A 56 7.03 -1.27 -1.85
CA ILE A 56 8.29 -1.98 -1.56
C ILE A 56 8.56 -1.97 -0.06
N SER A 57 8.43 -0.81 0.59
CA SER A 57 8.68 -0.65 2.02
C SER A 57 7.77 -1.55 2.86
N MET A 58 6.46 -1.55 2.60
CA MET A 58 5.48 -2.39 3.30
C MET A 58 5.69 -3.87 3.00
N GLY A 59 6.05 -4.23 1.75
CA GLY A 59 6.33 -5.63 1.38
C GLY A 59 7.56 -6.19 2.10
N VAL A 60 8.67 -5.44 2.12
CA VAL A 60 9.89 -5.82 2.84
C VAL A 60 9.66 -5.78 4.35
N GLY A 61 9.00 -4.73 4.86
CA GLY A 61 8.67 -4.58 6.27
C GLY A 61 7.79 -5.71 6.79
N GLY A 62 6.76 -6.10 6.05
CA GLY A 62 5.89 -7.23 6.39
C GLY A 62 6.65 -8.57 6.39
N TYR A 63 7.54 -8.78 5.42
CA TYR A 63 8.37 -9.98 5.37
C TYR A 63 9.36 -10.08 6.54
N LEU A 64 10.08 -8.99 6.85
CA LEU A 64 11.02 -8.94 7.95
C LEU A 64 10.31 -9.06 9.30
N GLY A 65 9.16 -8.40 9.47
CA GLY A 65 8.34 -8.51 10.67
C GLY A 65 7.86 -9.95 10.92
N ALA A 66 7.48 -10.67 9.87
CA ALA A 66 7.07 -12.07 9.99
C ALA A 66 8.25 -13.06 10.19
N ARG A 67 9.50 -12.64 9.93
CA ARG A 67 10.73 -13.44 10.12
C ARG A 67 11.40 -13.20 11.47
N GLY A 68 11.16 -12.04 12.08
CA GLY A 68 11.71 -11.65 13.38
C GLY A 68 10.91 -12.16 14.58
N GLU A 69 9.72 -12.72 14.33
CA GLU A 69 8.94 -13.54 15.27
C GLU A 69 9.15 -15.04 14.98
#